data_AF-A0A6J7IZV7-F1
#
_entry.id   AF-A0A6J7IZV7-F1
#
_cell.length_a   1.000
_cell.length_b   1.000
_cell.length_c   1.000
_cell.angle_alpha   90.00
_cell.angle_beta   90.00
_cell.angle_gamma   90.00
#
_symmetry.space_group_name_H-M   'P 1'
#
loop_
_entity.id
_entity.type
_entity.pdbx_description
1 polymer ?
#
loop_
_entity_poly.entity_id
_entity_poly.type
_entity_poly.pdbx_seq_one_letter_code
_entity_poly.pdbx_strand_id
1 'polypeptide(L)'
;MYLIANVVDGSSIANEPVHQFLEIYENFMPGWLAMTLAVILVVISQIKINVTNAYSGSLAWTNSYTRLTKTYPGRMVFVLFNLAIALILMEANMFDFLNSILGFYANCGIAWIAVVASDIVFNKYILKLSPKVPEFRRGMLYNINPVGFGSMAVSAILSILVFFGAFGSAIKPYSPIVALVLALVLPPILAVATKGKYYLRRTDDGIDLPMFDEHGNPSDELVMCHVSGMEFERPDMIASNVPGPNGEKQYISSLSLSTDKTGEHILPPQ
;
A
#
# COMPACT_ATOMS: atom_id res chain seq x y z
N MET A 1 7.06 -11.17 -30.21
CA MET A 1 8.18 -10.30 -29.77
C MET A 1 9.49 -10.60 -30.50
N TYR A 2 9.94 -11.85 -30.57
CA TYR A 2 11.22 -12.22 -31.23
C TYR A 2 11.26 -11.96 -32.76
N LEU A 3 10.09 -11.95 -33.41
CA LEU A 3 9.95 -11.71 -34.85
C LEU A 3 9.95 -10.22 -35.25
N ILE A 4 9.51 -9.32 -34.36
CA ILE A 4 9.42 -7.87 -34.63
C ILE A 4 10.78 -7.18 -34.45
N ALA A 5 11.66 -7.76 -33.62
CA ALA A 5 12.99 -7.21 -33.36
C ALA A 5 14.01 -7.43 -34.49
N ASN A 6 13.70 -8.28 -35.49
CA ASN A 6 14.65 -8.66 -36.56
C ASN A 6 14.30 -8.09 -37.95
N VAL A 7 13.27 -7.23 -38.04
CA VAL A 7 12.99 -6.47 -39.25
C VAL A 7 13.66 -5.11 -39.13
N VAL A 8 14.40 -4.70 -40.16
CA VAL A 8 15.04 -3.38 -40.24
C VAL A 8 13.97 -2.30 -40.00
N ASP A 9 14.23 -1.38 -39.08
CA ASP A 9 13.32 -0.37 -38.47
C ASP A 9 12.27 -0.85 -37.44
N GLY A 10 12.32 -2.10 -36.96
CA GLY A 10 11.37 -2.63 -35.98
C GLY A 10 11.45 -2.05 -34.55
N SER A 11 12.55 -1.38 -34.18
CA SER A 11 12.75 -0.87 -32.81
C SER A 11 12.04 0.45 -32.52
N SER A 12 11.79 1.29 -33.53
CA SER A 12 11.02 2.54 -33.38
C SER A 12 9.51 2.29 -33.44
N ILE A 13 9.08 1.31 -34.24
CA ILE A 13 7.66 0.95 -34.44
C ILE A 13 7.11 0.10 -33.27
N ALA A 14 7.95 -0.72 -32.63
CA ALA A 14 7.52 -1.60 -31.53
C ALA A 14 7.13 -0.87 -30.23
N ASN A 15 7.51 0.41 -30.07
CA ASN A 15 7.25 1.18 -28.85
C ASN A 15 5.90 1.88 -28.83
N GLU A 16 5.16 1.87 -29.94
CA GLU A 16 3.84 2.50 -30.01
C GLU A 16 2.74 1.44 -29.97
N PRO A 17 1.98 1.34 -28.85
CA PRO A 17 0.93 0.32 -28.70
C PRO A 17 -0.10 0.32 -29.83
N VAL A 18 -0.35 1.49 -30.44
CA VAL A 18 -1.28 1.64 -31.57
C VAL A 18 -0.85 0.77 -32.76
N HIS A 19 0.45 0.69 -33.06
CA HIS A 19 0.98 -0.13 -34.15
C HIS A 19 0.86 -1.63 -33.85
N GLN A 20 1.06 -2.05 -32.60
CA GLN A 20 0.88 -3.46 -32.19
C GLN A 20 -0.58 -3.93 -32.33
N PHE A 21 -1.54 -3.05 -32.06
CA PHE A 21 -2.96 -3.37 -32.25
C PHE A 21 -3.38 -3.30 -33.72
N LEU A 22 -2.82 -2.37 -34.50
CA LEU A 22 -3.08 -2.27 -35.94
C LEU A 22 -2.73 -3.54 -36.71
N GLU A 23 -1.56 -4.16 -36.45
CA GLU A 23 -1.16 -5.43 -37.08
C GLU A 23 -2.15 -6.58 -36.81
N ILE A 24 -2.79 -6.57 -35.63
CA ILE A 24 -3.79 -7.60 -35.27
C ILE A 24 -5.13 -7.29 -35.95
N TYR A 25 -5.54 -6.03 -36.00
CA TYR A 25 -6.84 -5.62 -36.52
C TYR A 25 -6.92 -5.56 -38.05
N GLU A 26 -5.82 -5.31 -38.77
CA GLU A 26 -5.78 -5.31 -40.24
C GLU A 26 -6.13 -6.68 -40.85
N ASN A 27 -5.94 -7.78 -40.09
CA ASN A 27 -6.33 -9.13 -40.53
C ASN A 27 -7.86 -9.39 -40.44
N PHE A 28 -8.62 -8.53 -39.76
CA PHE A 28 -10.05 -8.76 -39.47
C PHE A 28 -10.97 -7.61 -39.90
N MET A 29 -10.46 -6.40 -40.14
CA MET A 29 -11.27 -5.20 -40.41
C MET A 29 -10.61 -4.21 -41.38
N PRO A 30 -11.37 -3.27 -42.00
CA PRO A 30 -10.82 -2.21 -42.82
C PRO A 30 -9.84 -1.33 -42.03
N GLY A 31 -8.70 -0.96 -42.62
CA GLY A 31 -7.60 -0.26 -41.94
C GLY A 31 -8.00 1.04 -41.21
N TRP A 32 -8.96 1.80 -41.73
CA TRP A 32 -9.46 3.02 -41.08
C TRP A 32 -10.19 2.74 -39.75
N LEU A 33 -10.92 1.62 -39.69
CA LEU A 33 -11.67 1.18 -38.51
C LEU A 33 -10.71 0.58 -37.48
N ALA A 34 -9.74 -0.22 -37.92
CA ALA A 34 -8.67 -0.76 -37.10
C ALA A 34 -7.88 0.36 -36.37
N MET A 35 -7.47 1.40 -37.10
CA MET A 35 -6.74 2.55 -36.55
C MET A 35 -7.56 3.29 -35.50
N THR A 36 -8.82 3.56 -35.80
CA THR A 36 -9.71 4.28 -34.88
C THR A 36 -9.93 3.50 -33.59
N LEU A 37 -10.18 2.19 -33.67
CA LEU A 37 -10.35 1.33 -32.50
C LEU A 37 -9.06 1.18 -31.69
N ALA A 38 -7.90 1.05 -32.34
CA ALA A 38 -6.61 0.99 -31.67
C ALA A 38 -6.30 2.27 -30.89
N VAL A 39 -6.52 3.45 -31.50
CA VAL A 39 -6.32 4.74 -30.82
C VAL A 39 -7.28 4.89 -29.63
N ILE A 40 -8.56 4.57 -29.80
CA ILE A 40 -9.55 4.62 -28.70
C ILE A 40 -9.12 3.70 -27.56
N LEU A 41 -8.74 2.46 -27.84
CA LEU A 41 -8.29 1.50 -26.85
C LEU A 41 -7.06 2.01 -26.09
N VAL A 42 -6.07 2.54 -26.80
CA VAL A 42 -4.83 3.06 -26.20
C VAL A 42 -5.14 4.27 -25.32
N VAL A 43 -5.94 5.23 -25.80
CA VAL A 43 -6.33 6.41 -25.01
C VAL A 43 -7.07 6.00 -23.73
N ILE A 44 -8.05 5.09 -23.83
CA ILE A 44 -8.79 4.60 -22.66
C ILE A 44 -7.83 3.89 -21.67
N SER A 45 -6.94 3.06 -22.18
CA SER A 45 -5.97 2.33 -21.35
C SER A 45 -5.03 3.28 -20.62
N GLN A 46 -4.49 4.27 -21.33
CA GLN A 46 -3.59 5.29 -20.77
C GLN A 46 -4.31 6.13 -19.71
N ILE A 47 -5.54 6.57 -19.98
CA ILE A 47 -6.35 7.30 -18.99
C ILE A 47 -6.55 6.45 -17.74
N LYS A 48 -6.96 5.18 -17.89
CA LYS A 48 -7.21 4.29 -16.75
C LYS A 48 -5.94 4.07 -15.91
N ILE A 49 -4.80 3.85 -16.54
CA ILE A 49 -3.51 3.65 -15.86
C ILE A 49 -3.12 4.94 -15.12
N ASN A 50 -3.17 6.09 -15.78
CA ASN A 50 -2.78 7.37 -15.18
C ASN A 50 -3.70 7.77 -14.02
N VAL A 51 -5.02 7.59 -14.17
CA VAL A 51 -5.99 7.84 -13.09
C VAL A 51 -5.74 6.91 -11.90
N THR A 52 -5.46 5.63 -12.14
CA THR A 52 -5.18 4.67 -11.07
C THR A 52 -3.88 5.02 -10.32
N ASN A 53 -2.84 5.44 -11.04
CA ASN A 53 -1.57 5.89 -10.46
C ASN A 53 -1.75 7.18 -9.64
N ALA A 54 -2.50 8.16 -10.15
CA ALA A 54 -2.80 9.39 -9.42
C ALA A 54 -3.68 9.15 -8.19
N TYR A 55 -4.67 8.27 -8.30
CA TYR A 55 -5.52 7.87 -7.19
C TYR A 55 -4.70 7.22 -6.08
N SER A 56 -3.89 6.22 -6.42
CA SER A 56 -3.09 5.45 -5.47
C SER A 56 -1.99 6.30 -4.82
N GLY A 57 -1.30 7.12 -5.62
CA GLY A 57 -0.28 8.05 -5.15
C GLY A 57 -0.86 9.09 -4.20
N SER A 58 -1.98 9.73 -4.56
CA SER A 58 -2.63 10.72 -3.68
C SER A 58 -3.04 10.12 -2.33
N LEU A 59 -3.56 8.88 -2.31
CA LEU A 59 -3.93 8.20 -1.09
C LEU A 59 -2.70 7.86 -0.22
N ALA A 60 -1.64 7.35 -0.84
CA ALA A 60 -0.39 7.04 -0.15
C ALA A 60 0.24 8.29 0.50
N TRP A 61 0.28 9.40 -0.24
CA TRP A 61 0.76 10.69 0.27
C TRP A 61 -0.13 11.24 1.38
N THR A 62 -1.45 11.20 1.20
CA THR A 62 -2.40 11.65 2.23
C THR A 62 -2.22 10.86 3.52
N ASN A 63 -2.14 9.53 3.42
CA ASN A 63 -1.96 8.66 4.58
C ASN A 63 -0.62 8.91 5.29
N SER A 64 0.46 9.06 4.52
CA SER A 64 1.80 9.33 5.06
C SER A 64 1.88 10.69 5.74
N TYR A 65 1.33 11.72 5.11
CA TYR A 65 1.31 13.08 5.64
C TYR A 65 0.46 13.16 6.92
N THR A 66 -0.78 12.66 6.90
CA THR A 66 -1.64 12.66 8.09
C THR A 66 -1.08 11.80 9.21
N ARG A 67 -0.25 10.79 8.91
CA ARG A 67 0.45 10.03 9.93
C ARG A 67 1.59 10.81 10.58
N LEU A 68 2.33 11.61 9.82
CA LEU A 68 3.45 12.40 10.30
C LEU A 68 3.02 13.70 10.97
N THR A 69 2.07 14.42 10.39
CA THR A 69 1.67 15.77 10.81
C THR A 69 0.37 15.81 11.60
N LYS A 70 -0.34 14.67 11.70
CA LYS A 70 -1.67 14.57 12.32
C LYS A 70 -2.67 15.59 11.77
N THR A 71 -2.47 16.01 10.52
CA THR A 71 -3.28 17.04 9.87
C THR A 71 -3.78 16.48 8.52
N TYR A 72 -5.03 16.78 8.18
CA TYR A 72 -5.66 16.34 6.94
C TYR A 72 -6.01 17.55 6.07
N PRO A 73 -5.12 17.97 5.13
CA PRO A 73 -5.34 19.15 4.29
C PRO A 73 -6.28 18.90 3.09
N GLY A 74 -6.83 17.69 2.95
CA GLY A 74 -7.68 17.30 1.84
C GLY A 74 -6.94 16.61 0.70
N ARG A 75 -7.63 15.67 0.04
CA ARG A 75 -7.04 14.79 -0.98
C ARG A 75 -6.54 15.53 -2.23
N MET A 76 -7.24 16.60 -2.63
CA MET A 76 -6.92 17.35 -3.86
C MET A 76 -5.48 17.89 -3.85
N VAL A 77 -5.00 18.34 -2.69
CA VAL A 77 -3.61 18.82 -2.52
C VAL A 77 -2.61 17.74 -2.91
N PHE A 78 -2.83 16.50 -2.46
CA PHE A 78 -1.94 15.38 -2.76
C PHE A 78 -2.09 14.84 -4.18
N VAL A 79 -3.26 15.00 -4.81
CA VAL A 79 -3.42 14.73 -6.24
C VAL A 79 -2.55 15.69 -7.06
N LEU A 80 -2.65 17.00 -6.79
CA LEU A 80 -1.85 18.02 -7.47
C LEU A 80 -0.35 17.84 -7.22
N PHE A 81 0.04 17.54 -5.99
CA PHE A 81 1.42 17.25 -5.63
C PHE A 81 1.99 16.04 -6.38
N ASN A 82 1.24 14.92 -6.40
CA ASN A 82 1.66 13.72 -7.10
C ASN A 82 1.74 13.94 -8.62
N LEU A 83 0.79 14.68 -9.19
CA LEU A 83 0.80 15.05 -10.60
C LEU A 83 2.01 15.94 -10.95
N ALA A 84 2.33 16.91 -10.10
CA ALA A 84 3.50 17.79 -10.30
C ALA A 84 4.80 16.99 -10.32
N ILE A 85 4.99 16.05 -9.39
CA ILE A 85 6.16 15.15 -9.41
C ILE A 85 6.19 14.32 -10.69
N ALA A 86 5.05 13.76 -11.11
CA ALA A 86 4.97 12.95 -12.32
C ALA A 86 5.35 13.77 -13.57
N LEU A 87 4.89 15.02 -13.69
CA LEU A 87 5.24 15.93 -14.78
C LEU A 87 6.73 16.27 -14.78
N ILE A 88 7.30 16.61 -13.61
CA ILE A 88 8.73 16.92 -13.49
C ILE A 88 9.57 15.71 -13.90
N LEU A 89 9.22 14.50 -13.47
CA LEU A 89 9.94 13.27 -13.84
C LEU A 89 9.83 12.98 -15.34
N MET A 90 8.69 13.28 -15.96
CA MET A 90 8.49 13.13 -17.39
C MET A 90 9.35 14.12 -18.19
N GLU A 91 9.47 15.36 -17.74
CA GLU A 91 10.35 16.38 -18.35
C GLU A 91 11.84 16.09 -18.10
N ALA A 92 12.19 15.51 -16.96
CA ALA A 92 13.57 15.23 -16.54
C ALA A 92 14.16 13.92 -17.10
N ASN A 93 13.76 13.52 -18.31
CA ASN A 93 14.22 12.30 -19.00
C ASN A 93 14.12 11.03 -18.13
N MET A 94 12.87 10.62 -17.87
CA MET A 94 12.53 9.46 -17.06
C MET A 94 13.29 8.17 -17.43
N PHE A 95 13.66 7.96 -18.69
CA PHE A 95 14.30 6.72 -19.15
C PHE A 95 15.68 6.48 -18.52
N ASP A 96 16.51 7.52 -18.42
CA ASP A 96 17.83 7.40 -17.80
C ASP A 96 17.72 7.18 -16.28
N PHE A 97 16.73 7.83 -15.66
CA PHE A 97 16.42 7.64 -14.25
C PHE A 97 15.96 6.20 -13.95
N LEU A 98 15.04 5.67 -14.77
CA LEU A 98 14.55 4.31 -14.63
C LEU A 98 15.67 3.28 -14.78
N ASN A 99 16.54 3.39 -15.79
CA ASN A 99 17.67 2.47 -15.95
C ASN A 99 18.60 2.44 -14.73
N SER A 100 18.78 3.59 -14.08
CA SER A 100 19.65 3.71 -12.90
C SER A 100 19.02 3.17 -11.62
N ILE A 101 17.70 3.27 -11.46
CA ILE A 101 17.02 2.93 -10.20
C ILE A 101 16.22 1.62 -10.25
N LEU A 102 15.94 1.06 -11.43
CA LEU A 102 15.06 -0.10 -11.59
C LEU A 102 15.58 -1.32 -10.81
N GLY A 103 16.89 -1.58 -10.87
CA GLY A 103 17.51 -2.68 -10.11
C GLY A 103 17.36 -2.50 -8.60
N PHE A 104 17.59 -1.28 -8.11
CA PHE A 104 17.40 -0.94 -6.69
C PHE A 104 15.93 -1.08 -6.26
N TYR A 105 15.01 -0.48 -7.03
CA TYR A 105 13.59 -0.49 -6.76
C TYR A 105 12.99 -1.90 -6.81
N ALA A 106 13.41 -2.72 -7.77
CA ALA A 106 12.94 -4.10 -7.90
C ALA A 106 13.26 -4.95 -6.66
N ASN A 107 14.47 -4.80 -6.09
CA ASN A 107 14.85 -5.50 -4.85
C ASN A 107 13.95 -5.07 -3.67
N CYS A 108 13.67 -3.78 -3.52
CA CYS A 108 12.74 -3.27 -2.50
C CYS A 108 11.31 -3.77 -2.71
N GLY A 109 10.82 -3.75 -3.96
CA GLY A 109 9.48 -4.20 -4.31
C GLY A 109 9.26 -5.69 -4.00
N ILE A 110 10.23 -6.54 -4.36
CA ILE A 110 10.20 -7.97 -4.05
C ILE A 110 10.18 -8.19 -2.54
N ALA A 111 11.06 -7.54 -1.79
CA ALA A 111 11.11 -7.65 -0.34
C ALA A 111 9.77 -7.27 0.31
N TRP A 112 9.16 -6.16 -0.14
CA TRP A 112 7.87 -5.71 0.36
C TRP A 112 6.74 -6.70 0.07
N ILE A 113 6.55 -7.10 -1.19
CA ILE A 113 5.47 -8.02 -1.59
C ILE A 113 5.64 -9.38 -0.92
N ALA A 114 6.86 -9.92 -0.90
CA ALA A 114 7.14 -11.22 -0.32
C ALA A 114 6.95 -11.24 1.20
N VAL A 115 7.32 -10.17 1.92
CA VAL A 115 7.08 -10.07 3.37
C VAL A 115 5.58 -10.04 3.66
N VAL A 116 4.81 -9.26 2.90
CA VAL A 116 3.35 -9.19 3.07
C VAL A 116 2.71 -10.56 2.79
N ALA A 117 3.10 -11.21 1.70
CA ALA A 117 2.62 -12.54 1.36
C ALA A 117 2.99 -13.58 2.43
N SER A 118 4.23 -13.55 2.93
CA SER A 118 4.72 -14.42 3.99
C SER A 118 3.95 -14.21 5.30
N ASP A 119 3.72 -12.97 5.71
CA ASP A 119 2.95 -12.66 6.92
C ASP A 119 1.51 -13.18 6.82
N ILE A 120 0.86 -13.01 5.66
CA ILE A 120 -0.48 -13.52 5.43
C ILE A 120 -0.49 -15.06 5.47
N VAL A 121 0.38 -15.73 4.74
CA VAL A 121 0.37 -17.20 4.66
C VAL A 121 0.79 -17.82 6.00
N PHE A 122 1.93 -17.44 6.54
CA PHE A 122 2.50 -18.08 7.72
C PHE A 122 1.92 -17.53 9.02
N ASN A 123 1.94 -16.21 9.23
CA ASN A 123 1.59 -15.65 10.55
C ASN A 123 0.07 -15.62 10.78
N LYS A 124 -0.70 -15.32 9.73
CA LYS A 124 -2.16 -15.22 9.81
C LYS A 124 -2.87 -16.56 9.66
N TYR A 125 -2.52 -17.39 8.66
CA TYR A 125 -3.23 -18.64 8.41
C TYR A 125 -2.62 -19.86 9.10
N ILE A 126 -1.30 -20.04 9.08
CA ILE A 126 -0.64 -21.25 9.62
C ILE A 126 -0.45 -21.14 11.14
N LEU A 127 0.25 -20.10 11.60
CA LEU A 127 0.63 -19.90 13.01
C LEU A 127 -0.50 -19.29 13.85
N LYS A 128 -1.50 -18.68 13.21
CA LYS A 128 -2.66 -18.02 13.86
C LYS A 128 -2.25 -16.97 14.92
N LEU A 129 -1.06 -16.37 14.76
CA LEU A 129 -0.54 -15.32 15.63
C LEU A 129 -1.03 -13.93 15.22
N SER A 130 -1.43 -13.77 13.96
CA SER A 130 -1.99 -12.53 13.42
C SER A 130 -3.53 -12.61 13.35
N PRO A 131 -4.26 -11.54 13.70
CA PRO A 131 -5.72 -11.52 13.68
C PRO A 131 -6.26 -11.74 12.26
N LYS A 132 -7.33 -12.54 12.16
CA LYS A 132 -7.96 -12.87 10.87
C LYS A 132 -8.65 -11.66 10.24
N VAL A 133 -9.32 -10.85 11.04
CA VAL A 133 -9.96 -9.62 10.58
C VAL A 133 -8.90 -8.50 10.55
N PRO A 134 -8.69 -7.85 9.40
CA PRO A 134 -7.81 -6.68 9.33
C PRO A 134 -8.37 -5.55 10.20
N GLU A 135 -7.58 -5.09 11.16
CA GLU A 135 -7.89 -3.89 11.93
C GLU A 135 -7.24 -2.68 11.25
N PHE A 136 -7.96 -1.57 11.18
CA PHE A 136 -7.50 -0.33 10.53
C PHE A 136 -7.53 0.87 11.48
N ARG A 137 -8.23 0.75 12.61
CA ARG A 137 -8.35 1.82 13.60
C ARG A 137 -7.02 2.06 14.29
N ARG A 138 -6.52 3.30 14.22
CA ARG A 138 -5.18 3.67 14.72
C ARG A 138 -5.00 3.43 16.22
N GLY A 139 -6.06 3.57 17.03
CA GLY A 139 -5.99 3.33 18.48
C GLY A 139 -5.76 1.87 18.86
N MET A 140 -6.14 0.94 17.97
CA MET A 140 -6.05 -0.50 18.15
C MET A 140 -4.73 -1.10 17.65
N LEU A 141 -3.93 -0.34 16.89
CA LEU A 141 -2.69 -0.79 16.27
C LEU A 141 -1.47 -0.12 16.89
N TYR A 142 -0.33 -0.81 16.85
CA TYR A 142 0.95 -0.17 17.11
C TYR A 142 1.35 0.70 15.93
N ASN A 143 2.08 1.78 16.21
CA ASN A 143 2.63 2.63 15.16
C ASN A 143 3.57 1.84 14.25
N ILE A 144 4.42 0.96 14.76
CA ILE A 144 5.33 0.16 13.94
C ILE A 144 5.21 -1.29 14.38
N ASN A 145 4.90 -2.16 13.43
CA ASN A 145 5.00 -3.61 13.65
C ASN A 145 6.40 -4.08 13.25
N PRO A 146 7.26 -4.48 14.20
CA PRO A 146 8.62 -4.95 13.91
C PRO A 146 8.62 -6.24 13.08
N VAL A 147 7.55 -7.04 13.12
CA VAL A 147 7.46 -8.28 12.35
C VAL A 147 7.42 -7.98 10.84
N GLY A 148 6.44 -7.19 10.39
CA GLY A 148 6.32 -6.83 8.97
C GLY A 148 7.37 -5.81 8.53
N PHE A 149 7.42 -4.65 9.18
CA PHE A 149 8.30 -3.55 8.75
C PHE A 149 9.77 -3.90 8.95
N GLY A 150 10.12 -4.55 10.06
CA GLY A 150 11.49 -4.98 10.33
C GLY A 150 11.97 -6.03 9.33
N SER A 151 11.14 -7.04 9.03
CA SER A 151 11.47 -8.05 8.01
C SER A 151 11.67 -7.42 6.64
N MET A 152 10.80 -6.49 6.24
CA MET A 152 10.92 -5.79 4.96
C MET A 152 12.21 -4.97 4.90
N ALA A 153 12.50 -4.18 5.94
CA ALA A 153 13.68 -3.34 5.99
C ALA A 153 14.97 -4.18 5.92
N VAL A 154 15.07 -5.24 6.74
CA VAL A 154 16.24 -6.13 6.74
C VAL A 154 16.40 -6.83 5.39
N SER A 155 15.31 -7.35 4.82
CA SER A 155 15.35 -8.04 3.52
C SER A 155 15.78 -7.09 2.39
N ALA A 156 15.23 -5.88 2.35
CA ALA A 156 15.58 -4.87 1.36
C ALA A 156 17.04 -4.41 1.51
N ILE A 157 17.48 -4.06 2.73
CA ILE A 157 18.86 -3.58 2.98
C ILE A 157 19.87 -4.65 2.62
N LEU A 158 19.69 -5.90 3.08
CA LEU A 158 20.63 -6.98 2.79
C LEU A 158 20.66 -7.30 1.29
N SER A 159 19.50 -7.30 0.62
CA SER A 159 19.43 -7.48 -0.83
C SER A 159 20.16 -6.37 -1.59
N ILE A 160 20.02 -5.12 -1.15
CA ILE A 160 20.72 -3.98 -1.77
C ILE A 160 22.23 -4.11 -1.55
N LEU A 161 22.68 -4.50 -0.35
CA LEU A 161 24.10 -4.72 -0.07
C LEU A 161 24.68 -5.83 -0.97
N VAL A 162 23.93 -6.91 -1.20
CA VAL A 162 24.29 -7.96 -2.16
C VAL A 162 24.34 -7.41 -3.59
N PHE A 163 23.35 -6.60 -3.99
CA PHE A 163 23.30 -5.98 -5.32
C PHE A 163 24.53 -5.09 -5.61
N PHE A 164 25.04 -4.36 -4.60
CA PHE A 164 26.28 -3.59 -4.73
C PHE A 164 27.56 -4.43 -4.61
N GLY A 165 27.45 -5.72 -4.28
CA GLY A 165 28.58 -6.65 -4.23
C GLY A 165 29.31 -6.70 -2.89
N ALA A 166 28.71 -6.22 -1.79
CA ALA A 166 29.31 -6.28 -0.44
C ALA A 166 29.67 -7.70 0.02
N PHE A 167 28.99 -8.72 -0.54
CA PHE A 167 29.18 -10.14 -0.24
C PHE A 167 29.92 -10.90 -1.36
N GLY A 168 30.58 -10.18 -2.28
CA GLY A 168 31.34 -10.76 -3.39
C GLY A 168 30.54 -10.94 -4.69
N SER A 169 31.25 -11.22 -5.78
CA SER A 169 30.68 -11.32 -7.14
C SER A 169 29.80 -12.55 -7.35
N ALA A 170 30.02 -13.62 -6.58
CA ALA A 170 29.27 -14.88 -6.72
C ALA A 170 27.78 -14.72 -6.38
N ILE A 171 27.45 -13.94 -5.34
CA ILE A 171 26.07 -13.80 -4.85
C ILE A 171 25.36 -12.56 -5.41
N LYS A 172 26.12 -11.61 -5.99
CA LYS A 172 25.61 -10.36 -6.56
C LYS A 172 24.42 -10.54 -7.54
N PRO A 173 24.44 -11.49 -8.49
CA PRO A 173 23.31 -11.71 -9.41
C PRO A 173 22.06 -12.27 -8.71
N TYR A 174 22.25 -12.89 -7.54
CA TYR A 174 21.20 -13.51 -6.74
C TYR A 174 20.58 -12.56 -5.71
N SER A 175 20.85 -11.25 -5.80
CA SER A 175 20.28 -10.26 -4.87
C SER A 175 18.76 -10.39 -4.71
N PRO A 176 17.94 -10.52 -5.78
CA PRO A 176 16.49 -10.61 -5.63
C PRO A 176 16.06 -11.92 -4.94
N ILE A 177 16.82 -12.99 -5.11
CA ILE A 177 16.59 -14.28 -4.44
C ILE A 177 16.91 -14.16 -2.95
N VAL A 178 17.97 -13.43 -2.58
CA VAL A 178 18.28 -13.12 -1.19
C VAL A 178 17.15 -12.32 -0.54
N ALA A 179 16.65 -11.26 -1.20
CA ALA A 179 15.46 -10.53 -0.72
C ALA A 179 14.28 -11.47 -0.47
N LEU A 180 13.97 -12.34 -1.43
CA LEU A 180 12.85 -13.26 -1.37
C LEU A 180 12.99 -14.25 -0.20
N VAL A 181 14.15 -14.89 -0.07
CA VAL A 181 14.40 -15.88 1.00
C VAL A 181 14.28 -15.21 2.38
N LEU A 182 14.90 -14.05 2.56
CA LEU A 182 14.79 -13.31 3.82
C LEU A 182 13.35 -12.88 4.10
N ALA A 183 12.63 -12.41 3.09
CA ALA A 183 11.24 -12.00 3.20
C ALA A 183 10.29 -13.16 3.53
N LEU A 184 10.62 -14.39 3.14
CA LEU A 184 9.85 -15.58 3.49
C LEU A 184 10.15 -16.06 4.92
N VAL A 185 11.39 -15.93 5.38
CA VAL A 185 11.85 -16.51 6.64
C VAL A 185 11.74 -15.57 7.84
N LEU A 186 12.01 -14.27 7.66
CA LEU A 186 12.01 -13.31 8.77
C LEU A 186 10.62 -13.08 9.39
N PRO A 187 9.52 -12.94 8.63
CA PRO A 187 8.20 -12.73 9.22
C PRO A 187 7.75 -13.84 10.18
N PRO A 188 7.84 -15.15 9.86
CA PRO A 188 7.47 -16.20 10.80
C PRO A 188 8.40 -16.26 12.02
N ILE A 189 9.72 -16.07 11.84
CA ILE A 189 10.66 -16.06 12.96
C ILE A 189 10.34 -14.92 13.92
N LEU A 190 10.15 -13.70 13.41
CA LEU A 190 9.85 -12.53 14.25
C LEU A 190 8.45 -12.62 14.87
N ALA A 191 7.45 -13.15 14.16
CA ALA A 191 6.13 -13.36 14.74
C ALA A 191 6.16 -14.35 15.92
N VAL A 192 6.88 -15.46 15.78
CA VAL A 192 7.06 -16.45 16.86
C VAL A 192 7.85 -15.85 18.01
N ALA A 193 8.96 -15.17 17.72
CA ALA A 193 9.80 -14.52 18.75
C ALA A 193 9.04 -13.45 19.53
N THR A 194 8.18 -12.69 18.86
CA THR A 194 7.33 -11.66 19.49
C THR A 194 6.01 -12.20 20.03
N LYS A 195 5.71 -13.49 19.82
CA LYS A 195 4.45 -14.16 20.19
C LYS A 195 3.20 -13.39 19.69
N GLY A 196 3.30 -12.73 18.55
CA GLY A 196 2.21 -11.92 17.98
C GLY A 196 1.88 -10.61 18.72
N LYS A 197 2.67 -10.20 19.73
CA LYS A 197 2.39 -9.03 20.59
C LYS A 197 2.20 -7.72 19.83
N TYR A 198 2.81 -7.56 18.65
CA TYR A 198 2.80 -6.30 17.91
C TYR A 198 1.72 -6.20 16.81
N TYR A 199 0.85 -7.20 16.67
CA TYR A 199 -0.25 -7.12 15.69
C TYR A 199 -1.41 -6.25 16.17
N LEU A 200 -1.76 -6.34 17.45
CA LEU A 200 -2.82 -5.55 18.08
C LEU A 200 -2.29 -4.94 19.36
N ARG A 201 -2.52 -3.63 19.52
CA ARG A 201 -2.22 -2.89 20.75
C ARG A 201 -3.26 -3.14 21.83
N ARG A 202 -4.49 -3.48 21.42
CA ARG A 202 -5.64 -3.79 22.25
C ARG A 202 -6.51 -4.82 21.56
N THR A 203 -7.19 -5.66 22.33
CA THR A 203 -8.19 -6.62 21.81
C THR A 203 -9.61 -6.09 21.92
N ASP A 204 -9.81 -5.05 22.73
CA ASP A 204 -11.10 -4.41 22.97
C ASP A 204 -11.04 -2.89 22.76
N ASP A 205 -12.02 -2.39 22.00
CA ASP A 205 -12.19 -0.98 21.64
C ASP A 205 -13.00 -0.18 22.69
N GLY A 206 -13.50 -0.86 23.74
CA GLY A 206 -14.11 -0.25 24.92
C GLY A 206 -15.55 0.21 24.74
N ILE A 207 -16.16 -0.11 23.60
CA ILE A 207 -17.57 0.17 23.30
C ILE A 207 -18.37 -1.12 23.48
N ASP A 208 -19.39 -1.05 24.33
CA ASP A 208 -20.23 -2.21 24.69
C ASP A 208 -21.28 -2.57 23.62
N LEU A 209 -21.06 -2.14 22.37
CA LEU A 209 -21.91 -2.41 21.20
C LEU A 209 -21.21 -3.44 20.29
N PRO A 210 -21.96 -4.41 19.74
CA PRO A 210 -21.37 -5.44 18.89
C PRO A 210 -20.78 -4.84 17.61
N MET A 211 -19.59 -5.29 17.23
CA MET A 211 -18.92 -4.83 16.02
C MET A 211 -19.59 -5.34 14.73
N PHE A 212 -20.22 -6.51 14.82
CA PHE A 212 -20.90 -7.17 13.70
C PHE A 212 -22.37 -7.40 14.03
N ASP A 213 -23.22 -7.33 13.01
CA ASP A 213 -24.63 -7.71 13.09
C ASP A 213 -24.82 -9.24 13.22
N GLU A 214 -26.08 -9.68 13.29
CA GLU A 214 -26.43 -11.11 13.37
C GLU A 214 -26.00 -11.92 12.14
N HIS A 215 -25.72 -11.25 11.01
CA HIS A 215 -25.30 -11.83 9.74
C HIS A 215 -23.77 -11.81 9.54
N GLY A 216 -23.01 -11.23 10.48
CA GLY A 216 -21.56 -11.06 10.39
C GLY A 216 -21.11 -9.88 9.53
N ASN A 217 -22.02 -9.00 9.13
CA ASN A 217 -21.68 -7.73 8.47
C ASN A 217 -21.26 -6.68 9.52
N PRO A 218 -20.48 -5.66 9.14
CA PRO A 218 -20.20 -4.54 10.03
C PRO A 218 -21.51 -3.88 10.48
N SER A 219 -21.62 -3.61 11.79
CA SER A 219 -22.82 -2.98 12.36
C SER A 219 -23.07 -1.59 11.76
N ASP A 220 -24.32 -1.30 11.39
CA ASP A 220 -24.80 -0.01 10.88
C ASP A 220 -25.20 0.97 12.01
N GLU A 221 -24.99 0.58 13.27
CA GLU A 221 -25.27 1.44 14.41
C GLU A 221 -24.42 2.71 14.34
N LEU A 222 -25.09 3.86 14.44
CA LEU A 222 -24.45 5.16 14.39
C LEU A 222 -24.09 5.63 15.81
N VAL A 223 -22.82 5.98 15.98
CA VAL A 223 -22.28 6.50 17.23
C VAL A 223 -21.75 7.91 16.99
N MET A 224 -22.13 8.84 17.87
CA MET A 224 -21.69 10.23 17.79
C MET A 224 -20.23 10.38 18.24
N CYS A 225 -19.40 10.94 17.37
CA CYS A 225 -18.03 11.31 17.72
C CYS A 225 -18.01 12.64 18.48
N HIS A 226 -17.57 12.62 19.73
CA HIS A 226 -17.59 13.81 20.60
C HIS A 226 -16.68 14.96 20.11
N VAL A 227 -15.62 14.66 19.35
CA VAL A 227 -14.68 15.67 18.83
C VAL A 227 -15.25 16.39 17.60
N SER A 228 -15.76 15.64 16.63
CA SER A 228 -16.24 16.20 15.37
C SER A 228 -17.72 16.58 15.39
N GLY A 229 -18.49 16.07 16.35
CA GLY A 229 -19.94 16.23 16.39
C GLY A 229 -20.65 15.58 15.20
N MET A 230 -20.07 14.51 14.63
CA MET A 230 -20.65 13.77 13.52
C MET A 230 -20.88 12.32 13.94
N GLU A 231 -21.90 11.71 13.36
CA GLU A 231 -22.21 10.30 13.54
C GLU A 231 -21.40 9.44 12.57
N PHE A 232 -20.88 8.32 13.08
CA PHE A 232 -20.15 7.34 12.29
C PHE A 232 -20.64 5.93 12.64
N GLU A 233 -20.48 4.99 11.72
CA GLU A 233 -20.80 3.59 11.95
C GLU A 233 -19.92 3.00 13.07
N ARG A 234 -20.49 2.08 13.85
CA ARG A 234 -19.84 1.40 14.97
C ARG A 234 -18.44 0.83 14.67
N PRO A 235 -18.17 0.22 13.50
CA PRO A 235 -16.84 -0.28 13.13
C PRO A 235 -15.76 0.79 13.04
N ASP A 236 -16.13 2.06 12.79
CA ASP A 236 -15.19 3.19 12.67
C ASP A 236 -14.92 3.88 14.01
N MET A 237 -15.53 3.41 15.10
CA MET A 237 -15.55 4.08 16.39
C MET A 237 -14.72 3.34 17.45
N ILE A 238 -14.20 4.10 18.42
CA ILE A 238 -13.48 3.60 19.59
C ILE A 238 -13.82 4.45 20.82
N ALA A 239 -13.75 3.87 22.02
CA ALA A 239 -13.92 4.64 23.24
C ALA A 239 -12.75 5.62 23.45
N SER A 240 -13.09 6.83 23.89
CA SER A 240 -12.13 7.84 24.31
C SER A 240 -11.56 7.48 25.68
N ASN A 241 -10.26 7.68 25.87
CA ASN A 241 -9.63 7.60 27.19
C ASN A 241 -10.03 8.76 28.11
N VAL A 242 -10.51 9.88 27.53
CA VAL A 242 -11.05 11.02 28.29
C VAL A 242 -12.55 10.80 28.50
N PRO A 243 -13.03 10.74 29.76
CA PRO A 243 -14.45 10.65 30.06
C PRO A 243 -15.14 12.01 29.88
N GLY A 244 -16.45 11.98 29.72
CA GLY A 244 -17.25 13.20 29.61
C GLY A 244 -17.40 13.95 30.93
N PRO A 245 -17.99 15.16 30.90
CA PRO A 245 -18.12 16.03 32.07
C PRO A 245 -18.78 15.37 33.30
N ASN A 246 -19.64 14.36 33.11
CA ASN A 246 -20.30 13.64 34.20
C ASN A 246 -19.75 12.20 34.38
N GLY A 247 -18.58 11.89 33.82
CA GLY A 247 -17.97 10.57 33.88
C GLY A 247 -18.50 9.57 32.85
N GLU A 248 -19.32 10.01 31.90
CA GLU A 248 -19.83 9.15 30.84
C GLU A 248 -18.73 8.70 29.86
N LYS A 249 -18.88 7.49 29.30
CA LYS A 249 -18.01 7.02 28.21
C LYS A 249 -18.25 7.89 26.99
N GLN A 250 -17.18 8.48 26.46
CA GLN A 250 -17.22 9.20 25.18
C GLN A 250 -16.66 8.33 24.08
N TYR A 251 -17.13 8.55 22.85
CA TYR A 251 -16.68 7.83 21.67
C TYR A 251 -16.01 8.78 20.69
N ILE A 252 -14.99 8.28 20.01
CA ILE A 252 -14.23 9.04 19.03
C ILE A 252 -14.11 8.21 17.75
N SER A 253 -14.23 8.88 16.60
CA SER A 253 -14.03 8.24 15.30
C SER A 253 -12.55 7.95 15.05
N SER A 254 -12.30 6.91 14.29
CA SER A 254 -10.97 6.56 13.81
C SER A 254 -10.30 7.74 13.10
N LEU A 255 -11.07 8.54 12.35
CA LEU A 255 -10.60 9.75 11.67
C LEU A 255 -10.18 10.84 12.66
N SER A 256 -11.01 11.17 13.65
CA SER A 256 -10.67 12.18 14.67
C SER A 256 -9.46 11.76 15.49
N LEU A 257 -9.39 10.48 15.87
CA LEU A 257 -8.22 9.90 16.55
C LEU A 257 -6.97 9.95 15.67
N SER A 258 -7.14 9.86 14.34
CA SER A 258 -6.04 9.93 13.38
C SER A 258 -5.36 11.30 13.36
N THR A 259 -6.12 12.35 13.62
CA THR A 259 -5.69 13.75 13.65
C THR A 259 -5.47 14.29 15.06
N ASP A 260 -5.67 13.45 16.08
CA ASP A 260 -5.37 13.82 17.47
C ASP A 260 -3.86 14.05 17.64
N LYS A 261 -3.52 15.27 18.05
CA LYS A 261 -2.15 15.73 18.32
C LYS A 261 -1.77 15.58 19.78
N THR A 262 -2.74 15.59 20.70
CA THR A 262 -2.47 15.46 22.14
C THR A 262 -2.29 13.99 22.51
N GLY A 263 -2.99 13.09 21.81
CA GLY A 263 -2.97 11.65 22.07
C GLY A 263 -3.73 11.28 23.35
N GLU A 264 -4.43 12.24 23.97
CA GLU A 264 -5.14 12.07 25.23
C GLU A 264 -6.34 11.13 25.10
N HIS A 265 -6.95 11.08 23.92
CA HIS A 265 -8.10 10.22 23.63
C HIS A 265 -7.72 8.77 23.35
N ILE A 266 -6.43 8.46 23.17
CA ILE A 266 -5.95 7.11 22.87
C ILE A 266 -5.98 6.26 24.15
N LEU A 267 -6.80 5.20 24.16
CA LEU A 267 -6.83 4.21 25.24
C LEU A 267 -5.44 3.60 25.49
N PRO A 268 -5.06 3.26 26.73
CA PRO A 268 -3.76 2.63 27.03
C PRO A 268 -3.62 1.25 26.35
N PRO A 269 -2.39 0.74 26.12
CA PRO A 269 -2.21 -0.62 25.60
C PRO A 269 -2.67 -1.69 26.61
N GLN A 270 -3.06 -2.87 26.11
CA GLN A 270 -3.41 -4.06 26.91
C GLN A 270 -2.29 -5.10 26.87
#